data_AF-A0AA38MXT0-F1
#
_entry.id   AF-A0AA38MXT0-F1
#
_cell.length_a   1.000
_cell.length_b   1.000
_cell.length_c   1.000
_cell.angle_alpha   90.00
_cell.angle_beta   90.00
_cell.angle_gamma   90.00
#
_symmetry.space_group_name_H-M   'P 1'
#
loop_
_entity.id
_entity.type
_entity.pdbx_description
1 polymer ?
#
loop_
_entity_poly.entity_id
_entity_poly.type
_entity_poly.pdbx_seq_one_letter_code
_entity_poly.pdbx_strand_id
1 'polypeptide(L)'
;MSNPPLLLPEALGFSPQLLLDDIINAVNNTIVEGVNAMEDFLRQWADRRAEEERDWDSTEELEQGLVSFETLLEHHTDVALDFFEAWALKNIFSIPSDLPVVLPHQKSLDLRAKPERETDLVEEISELRAKLDNQRRLQRLYSRALRASKQQRLRSERRLERLSAVLDREKLESLAKVPPQLNAMYEAVSNLPPLDPAFVATLPLTEPGKREWETSKVGYLNWATAQLLSRAGADESAQGSSAVDEMFRNMARIGQADQLRKAVEITESVRTGLQDVDAMETEES
;
A
#
# COMPACT_ATOMS: atom_id res chain seq x y z
N MET A 1 36.69 39.76 8.29
CA MET A 1 35.97 38.48 8.40
C MET A 1 36.13 37.81 7.04
N SER A 2 36.90 36.72 6.97
CA SER A 2 37.10 35.99 5.70
C SER A 2 35.74 35.48 5.23
N ASN A 3 35.36 35.76 3.97
CA ASN A 3 34.15 35.23 3.37
C ASN A 3 34.08 33.71 3.59
N PRO A 4 32.90 33.13 3.86
CA PRO A 4 32.79 31.68 3.91
C PRO A 4 33.20 31.12 2.54
N PRO A 5 34.14 30.15 2.47
CA PRO A 5 34.61 29.57 1.21
C PRO A 5 33.51 28.82 0.42
N LEU A 6 32.29 28.80 0.94
CA LEU A 6 31.14 28.04 0.43
C LEU A 6 30.14 28.89 -0.35
N LEU A 7 30.23 30.23 -0.34
CA LEU A 7 29.26 31.07 -1.06
C LEU A 7 29.27 30.84 -2.58
N LEU A 8 30.45 30.67 -3.17
CA LEU A 8 30.60 30.40 -4.60
C LEU A 8 30.06 29.03 -4.99
N PRO A 9 30.46 27.93 -4.32
CA PRO A 9 29.85 26.62 -4.56
C PRO A 9 28.34 26.59 -4.34
N GLU A 10 27.83 27.31 -3.35
CA GLU A 10 26.39 27.41 -3.08
C GLU A 10 25.65 28.21 -4.16
N ALA A 11 26.25 29.27 -4.69
CA ALA A 11 25.69 30.07 -5.77
C ALA A 11 25.68 29.34 -7.12
N LEU A 12 26.76 28.63 -7.44
CA LEU A 12 26.95 27.94 -8.71
C LEU A 12 26.34 26.54 -8.71
N GLY A 13 26.18 25.92 -7.53
CA GLY A 13 25.78 24.53 -7.37
C GLY A 13 26.91 23.52 -7.62
N PHE A 14 28.12 23.98 -7.92
CA PHE A 14 29.32 23.17 -8.13
C PHE A 14 30.57 23.95 -7.71
N SER A 15 31.68 23.23 -7.47
CA SER A 15 32.97 23.87 -7.17
C SER A 15 33.59 24.44 -8.46
N PRO A 16 34.01 25.72 -8.50
CA PRO A 16 34.67 26.31 -9.66
C PRO A 16 35.91 25.54 -10.14
N GLN A 17 36.62 24.86 -9.23
CA GLN A 17 37.77 24.02 -9.57
C GLN A 17 37.38 22.89 -10.54
N LEU A 18 36.22 22.26 -10.34
CA LEU A 18 35.76 21.18 -11.23
C LEU A 18 35.53 21.67 -12.66
N LEU A 19 35.01 22.89 -12.82
CA LEU A 19 34.85 23.50 -14.14
C LEU A 19 36.20 23.74 -14.81
N LEU A 20 37.20 24.21 -14.05
CA LEU A 20 38.54 24.45 -14.57
C LEU A 20 39.22 23.14 -14.96
N ASP A 21 39.10 22.10 -14.13
CA ASP A 21 39.58 20.75 -14.45
C ASP A 21 38.96 20.22 -15.74
N ASP A 22 37.64 20.35 -15.90
CA ASP A 22 36.93 19.93 -17.12
C ASP A 22 37.41 20.71 -18.37
N ILE A 23 37.69 22.01 -18.23
CA ILE A 23 38.24 22.84 -19.32
C ILE A 23 39.66 22.37 -19.68
N ILE A 24 40.52 22.13 -18.69
CA ILE A 24 41.89 21.66 -18.90
C ILE A 24 41.86 20.32 -19.63
N ASN A 25 41.01 19.39 -19.19
CA ASN A 25 40.83 18.10 -19.84
C ASN A 25 40.34 18.25 -21.29
N ALA A 26 39.38 19.14 -21.55
CA ALA A 26 38.88 19.38 -22.90
C ALA A 26 39.95 19.97 -23.83
N VAL A 27 40.77 20.90 -23.33
CA VAL A 27 41.87 21.50 -24.09
C VAL A 27 42.95 20.46 -24.40
N ASN A 28 43.35 19.65 -23.41
CA ASN A 28 44.33 18.58 -23.62
C ASN A 28 43.86 17.56 -24.66
N ASN A 29 42.59 17.13 -24.60
CA ASN A 29 42.03 16.24 -25.62
C ASN A 29 42.05 16.88 -27.01
N THR A 30 41.72 18.17 -27.11
CA THR A 30 41.72 18.91 -28.39
C THR A 30 43.14 19.05 -28.95
N ILE A 31 44.15 19.23 -28.09
CA ILE A 31 45.56 19.28 -28.49
C ILE A 31 46.00 17.94 -29.07
N VAL A 32 45.73 16.84 -28.36
CA VAL A 32 46.05 15.48 -28.82
C VAL A 32 45.37 15.19 -30.17
N GLU A 33 44.08 15.51 -30.30
CA GLU A 33 43.35 15.38 -31.57
C GLU A 33 43.97 16.23 -32.70
N GLY A 34 44.39 17.45 -32.37
CA GLY A 34 45.04 18.36 -33.33
C GLY A 34 46.42 17.87 -33.79
N VAL A 35 47.23 17.33 -32.88
CA VAL A 35 48.54 16.74 -33.19
C VAL A 35 48.38 15.48 -34.04
N ASN A 36 47.45 14.59 -33.69
CA ASN A 36 47.15 13.40 -34.50
C ASN A 36 46.68 13.75 -35.92
N ALA A 37 45.81 14.75 -36.06
CA ALA A 37 45.36 15.20 -37.38
C ALA A 37 46.50 15.82 -38.20
N MET A 38 47.43 16.52 -37.55
CA MET A 38 48.63 17.05 -38.18
C MET A 38 49.57 15.91 -38.61
N GLU A 39 49.75 14.89 -37.79
CA GLU A 39 50.52 13.69 -38.11
C GLU A 39 50.00 13.01 -39.37
N ASP A 40 48.69 12.72 -39.41
CA ASP A 40 48.04 12.09 -40.57
C ASP A 40 48.24 12.92 -41.85
N PHE A 41 48.11 14.24 -41.75
CA PHE A 41 48.31 15.14 -42.89
C PHE A 41 49.77 15.13 -43.37
N LEU A 42 50.73 15.19 -42.44
CA LEU A 42 52.15 15.21 -42.75
C LEU A 42 52.63 13.85 -43.31
N ARG A 43 52.13 12.73 -42.78
CA ARG A 43 52.38 11.38 -43.33
C ARG A 43 51.87 11.28 -44.76
N GLN A 44 50.62 11.66 -45.03
CA GLN A 44 50.06 11.67 -46.39
C GLN A 44 50.84 12.58 -47.36
N TRP A 45 51.35 13.71 -46.86
CA TRP A 45 52.18 14.62 -47.63
C TRP A 45 53.56 14.02 -47.94
N ALA A 46 54.17 13.33 -46.97
CA ALA A 46 55.44 12.64 -47.12
C ALA A 46 55.33 11.48 -48.12
N ASP A 47 54.31 10.63 -47.99
CA ASP A 47 54.05 9.49 -48.88
C ASP A 47 53.92 9.91 -50.35
N ARG A 48 53.14 10.98 -50.62
CA ARG A 48 52.97 11.51 -51.97
C ARG A 48 54.28 11.97 -52.60
N ARG A 49 55.18 12.52 -51.78
CA ARG A 49 56.48 13.00 -52.27
C ARG A 49 57.50 11.88 -52.42
N ALA A 50 57.45 10.84 -51.59
CA ALA A 50 58.28 9.65 -51.75
C ALA A 50 57.96 8.92 -53.07
N GLU A 51 56.72 8.99 -53.55
CA GLU A 51 56.33 8.51 -54.89
C GLU A 51 56.96 9.33 -56.04
N GLU A 52 57.17 10.64 -55.84
CA GLU A 52 57.74 11.57 -56.83
C GLU A 52 59.28 11.59 -56.81
N GLU A 53 59.90 11.52 -55.64
CA GLU A 53 61.36 11.50 -55.41
C GLU A 53 61.77 10.22 -54.68
N ARG A 54 62.25 9.23 -55.44
CA ARG A 54 62.59 7.85 -55.02
C ARG A 54 63.69 7.68 -53.95
N ASP A 55 64.23 8.76 -53.41
CA ASP A 55 65.38 8.75 -52.49
C ASP A 55 65.15 9.59 -51.23
N TRP A 56 63.91 10.04 -51.00
CA TRP A 56 63.56 10.85 -49.84
C TRP A 56 62.94 9.98 -48.74
N ASP A 57 63.73 9.69 -47.70
CA ASP A 57 63.28 9.00 -46.48
C ASP A 57 63.48 9.91 -45.25
N SER A 58 62.73 11.02 -45.20
CA SER A 58 62.67 11.91 -44.01
C SER A 58 61.52 11.55 -43.07
N THR A 59 61.05 10.29 -43.10
CA THR A 59 59.98 9.84 -42.21
C THR A 59 60.40 9.91 -40.74
N GLU A 60 61.64 9.53 -40.43
CA GLU A 60 62.22 9.60 -39.08
C GLU A 60 62.39 11.05 -38.59
N GLU A 61 62.84 11.96 -39.47
CA GLU A 61 62.98 13.39 -39.15
C GLU A 61 61.61 14.05 -38.89
N LEU A 62 60.58 13.61 -39.62
CA LEU A 62 59.20 14.09 -39.44
C LEU A 62 58.62 13.62 -38.11
N GLU A 63 58.78 12.34 -37.76
CA GLU A 63 58.34 11.78 -36.49
C GLU A 63 59.06 12.46 -35.32
N GLN A 64 60.38 12.67 -35.43
CA GLN A 64 61.15 13.38 -34.41
C GLN A 64 60.71 14.85 -34.27
N GLY A 65 60.46 15.54 -35.39
CA GLY A 65 59.93 16.90 -35.40
C GLY A 65 58.56 17.00 -34.76
N LEU A 66 57.66 16.06 -35.07
CA LEU A 66 56.32 16.00 -34.51
C LEU A 66 56.35 15.77 -32.99
N VAL A 67 57.13 14.80 -32.51
CA VAL A 67 57.29 14.55 -31.07
C VAL A 67 57.86 15.78 -30.35
N SER A 68 58.81 16.48 -30.97
CA SER A 68 59.36 17.72 -30.40
C SER A 68 58.33 18.85 -30.34
N PHE A 69 57.44 18.93 -31.34
CA PHE A 69 56.36 19.90 -31.40
C PHE A 69 55.27 19.59 -30.37
N GLU A 70 54.87 18.33 -30.25
CA GLU A 70 53.91 17.85 -29.24
C GLU A 70 54.39 18.20 -27.84
N THR A 71 55.63 17.83 -27.50
CA THR A 71 56.23 18.13 -26.18
C THR A 71 56.27 19.64 -25.91
N LEU A 72 56.61 20.44 -26.91
CA LEU A 72 56.66 21.89 -26.80
C LEU A 72 55.26 22.49 -26.59
N LEU A 73 54.28 21.99 -27.35
CA LEU A 73 52.90 22.44 -27.28
C LEU A 73 52.31 22.10 -25.91
N GLU A 74 52.45 20.86 -25.46
CA GLU A 74 52.01 20.40 -24.13
C GLU A 74 52.60 21.26 -23.02
N HIS A 75 53.92 21.53 -23.06
CA HIS A 75 54.56 22.35 -22.04
C HIS A 75 54.01 23.78 -22.00
N HIS A 76 53.83 24.41 -23.17
CA HIS A 76 53.29 25.76 -23.23
C HIS A 76 51.82 25.83 -22.83
N THR A 77 51.03 24.82 -23.19
CA THR A 77 49.62 24.76 -22.85
C THR A 77 49.40 24.51 -21.36
N ASP A 78 50.21 23.65 -20.74
CA ASP A 78 50.20 23.39 -19.29
C ASP A 78 50.45 24.69 -18.50
N VAL A 79 51.54 25.40 -18.83
CA VAL A 79 51.88 26.68 -18.20
C VAL A 79 50.79 27.73 -18.42
N ALA A 80 50.22 27.82 -19.63
CA ALA A 80 49.16 28.78 -19.93
C ALA A 80 47.86 28.46 -19.16
N LEU A 81 47.53 27.17 -19.02
CA LEU A 81 46.36 26.70 -18.30
C LEU A 81 46.52 26.88 -16.79
N ASP A 82 47.70 26.67 -16.22
CA ASP A 82 48.00 26.99 -14.82
C ASP A 82 47.77 28.49 -14.53
N PHE A 83 48.27 29.38 -15.40
CA PHE A 83 48.05 30.81 -15.26
C PHE A 83 46.56 31.17 -15.41
N PHE A 84 45.87 30.52 -16.34
CA PHE A 84 44.43 30.70 -16.52
C PHE A 84 43.65 30.25 -15.27
N GLU A 85 43.96 29.09 -14.70
CA GLU A 85 43.32 28.57 -13.49
C GLU A 85 43.50 29.54 -12.33
N ALA A 86 44.74 29.95 -12.06
CA ALA A 86 45.07 30.89 -10.99
C ALA A 86 44.38 32.25 -11.20
N TRP A 87 44.34 32.74 -12.45
CA TRP A 87 43.67 34.00 -12.78
C TRP A 87 42.15 33.89 -12.63
N ALA A 88 41.54 32.80 -13.08
CA ALA A 88 40.11 32.56 -13.00
C ALA A 88 39.64 32.47 -11.54
N LEU A 89 40.36 31.74 -10.68
CA LEU A 89 40.06 31.64 -9.25
C LEU A 89 40.22 32.99 -8.53
N LYS A 90 41.18 33.81 -8.95
CA LYS A 90 41.45 35.11 -8.31
C LYS A 90 40.50 36.22 -8.76
N ASN A 91 40.01 36.20 -10.00
CA ASN A 91 39.25 37.31 -10.58
C ASN A 91 37.79 36.96 -10.88
N ILE A 92 37.52 35.82 -11.53
CA ILE A 92 36.17 35.43 -11.94
C ILE A 92 35.45 34.78 -10.75
N PHE A 93 36.09 33.79 -10.14
CA PHE A 93 35.56 33.03 -9.00
C PHE A 93 36.06 33.60 -7.68
N SER A 94 36.05 34.93 -7.54
CA SER A 94 36.42 35.61 -6.31
C SER A 94 35.34 36.60 -5.92
N ILE A 95 34.87 36.48 -4.69
CA ILE A 95 33.92 37.43 -4.10
C ILE A 95 34.68 38.21 -3.03
N PRO A 96 34.76 39.56 -3.13
CA PRO A 96 35.45 40.37 -2.13
C PRO A 96 34.78 40.21 -0.76
N SER A 97 35.59 40.17 0.31
CA SER A 97 35.12 40.01 1.70
C SER A 97 34.20 41.13 2.20
N ASP A 98 34.22 42.26 1.49
CA ASP A 98 33.57 43.48 1.92
C ASP A 98 32.16 43.63 1.32
N LEU A 99 31.77 42.72 0.41
CA LEU A 99 30.46 42.72 -0.21
C LEU A 99 29.52 41.73 0.49
N PRO A 100 28.42 42.21 1.12
CA PRO A 100 27.41 41.32 1.71
C PRO A 100 26.56 40.71 0.58
N VAL A 101 27.07 39.64 -0.04
CA VAL A 101 26.33 38.86 -1.03
C VAL A 101 25.34 37.96 -0.29
N VAL A 102 24.04 38.13 -0.60
CA VAL A 102 22.97 37.28 -0.08
C VAL A 102 22.36 36.53 -1.24
N LEU A 103 22.38 35.20 -1.17
CA LEU A 103 21.79 34.36 -2.21
C LEU A 103 20.26 34.37 -2.13
N PRO A 104 19.54 34.14 -3.25
CA PRO A 104 18.07 34.20 -3.26
C PRO A 104 17.41 33.30 -2.21
N HIS A 105 17.95 32.10 -1.97
CA HIS A 105 17.44 31.16 -0.97
C HIS A 105 17.82 31.52 0.48
N GLN A 106 18.82 32.39 0.67
CA GLN A 106 19.19 32.92 1.98
C GLN A 106 18.31 34.12 2.41
N LYS A 107 17.55 34.72 1.48
CA LYS A 107 16.72 35.91 1.74
C LYS A 107 15.64 35.71 2.80
N SER A 108 15.17 34.48 2.99
CA SER A 108 14.15 34.11 3.99
C SER A 108 14.73 33.34 5.18
N LEU A 109 16.06 33.21 5.25
CA LEU A 109 16.71 32.45 6.32
C LEU A 109 16.94 33.37 7.52
N ASP A 110 16.11 33.23 8.56
CA ASP A 110 16.34 33.92 9.82
C ASP A 110 17.25 33.08 10.72
N LEU A 111 18.55 33.34 10.64
CA LEU A 111 19.57 32.71 11.48
C LEU A 111 19.54 33.17 12.94
N ARG A 112 18.60 34.05 13.32
CA ARG A 112 18.41 34.52 14.70
C ARG A 112 17.45 33.64 15.50
N ALA A 113 16.87 32.61 14.88
CA ALA A 113 16.02 31.66 15.58
C ALA A 113 16.82 30.96 16.69
N LYS A 114 16.23 30.88 17.89
CA LYS A 114 16.83 30.14 19.01
C LYS A 114 16.72 28.63 18.74
N PRO A 115 17.71 27.82 19.16
CA PRO A 115 17.65 26.36 18.99
C PRO A 115 16.43 25.73 19.69
N GLU A 116 15.94 26.34 20.77
CA GLU A 116 14.68 25.94 21.44
C GLU A 116 13.47 25.99 20.49
N ARG A 117 13.43 26.98 19.59
CA ARG A 117 12.33 27.10 18.63
C ARG A 117 12.37 25.98 17.59
N GLU A 118 13.55 25.51 17.20
CA GLU A 118 13.69 24.39 16.27
C GLU A 118 13.20 23.09 16.93
N THR A 119 13.52 22.87 18.21
CA THR A 119 13.04 21.69 18.94
C THR A 119 11.51 21.70 19.09
N ASP A 120 10.92 22.86 19.43
CA ASP A 120 9.47 23.01 19.53
C ASP A 120 8.78 22.71 18.19
N LEU A 121 9.33 23.22 17.08
CA LEU A 121 8.79 22.98 15.74
C LEU A 121 8.92 21.50 15.33
N VAL A 122 10.01 20.83 15.69
CA VAL A 122 10.18 19.40 15.45
C VAL A 122 9.16 18.58 16.26
N GLU A 123 8.93 18.95 17.52
CA GLU A 123 7.90 18.34 18.35
C GLU A 123 6.50 18.56 17.75
N GLU A 124 6.17 19.79 17.36
CA GLU A 124 4.91 20.13 16.68
C GLU A 124 4.71 19.29 15.40
N ILE A 125 5.74 19.16 14.57
CA ILE A 125 5.71 18.30 13.37
C ILE A 125 5.43 16.85 13.76
N SER A 126 6.04 16.34 14.83
CA SER A 126 5.85 14.97 15.29
C SER A 126 4.41 14.74 15.78
N GLU A 127 3.83 15.70 16.50
CA GLU A 127 2.44 15.66 16.93
C GLU A 127 1.48 15.69 15.74
N LEU A 128 1.73 16.57 14.76
CA LEU A 128 0.91 16.68 13.55
C LEU A 128 0.94 15.39 12.75
N ARG A 129 2.11 14.73 12.66
CA ARG A 129 2.22 13.39 12.05
C ARG A 129 1.38 12.36 12.81
N ALA A 130 1.43 12.35 14.13
CA ALA A 130 0.61 11.45 14.94
C ALA A 130 -0.90 11.72 14.77
N LYS A 131 -1.31 13.00 14.76
CA LYS A 131 -2.70 13.43 14.49
C LYS A 131 -3.17 12.96 13.11
N LEU A 132 -2.34 13.12 12.08
CA LEU A 132 -2.61 12.66 10.72
C LEU A 132 -2.78 11.13 10.66
N ASP A 133 -1.92 10.38 11.32
CA ASP A 133 -2.02 8.92 11.36
C ASP A 133 -3.28 8.43 12.08
N ASN A 134 -3.66 9.10 13.18
CA ASN A 134 -4.92 8.84 13.87
C ASN A 134 -6.13 9.13 12.98
N GLN A 135 -6.13 10.26 12.25
CA GLN A 135 -7.18 10.57 11.27
C GLN A 135 -7.24 9.53 10.15
N ARG A 136 -6.11 9.09 9.62
CA ARG A 136 -6.04 8.02 8.60
C ARG A 136 -6.54 6.68 9.12
N ARG A 137 -6.30 6.34 10.39
CA ARG A 137 -6.84 5.12 11.04
C ARG A 137 -8.36 5.24 11.20
N LEU A 138 -8.84 6.38 11.67
CA LEU A 138 -10.27 6.67 11.83
C LEU A 138 -11.01 6.60 10.49
N GLN A 139 -10.46 7.18 9.43
CA GLN A 139 -11.02 7.11 8.07
C GLN A 139 -11.12 5.66 7.56
N ARG A 140 -10.12 4.82 7.86
CA ARG A 140 -10.17 3.39 7.55
C ARG A 140 -11.27 2.66 8.31
N LEU A 141 -11.49 2.98 9.58
CA LEU A 141 -12.59 2.41 10.37
C LEU A 141 -13.96 2.86 9.84
N TYR A 142 -14.14 4.15 9.56
CA TYR A 142 -15.39 4.66 8.99
C TYR A 142 -15.71 4.05 7.64
N SER A 143 -14.72 3.92 6.74
CA SER A 143 -14.95 3.29 5.44
C SER A 143 -15.37 1.82 5.57
N ARG A 144 -14.82 1.08 6.54
CA ARG A 144 -15.25 -0.29 6.86
C ARG A 144 -16.66 -0.33 7.42
N ALA A 145 -16.98 0.53 8.39
CA ALA A 145 -18.31 0.64 8.99
C ALA A 145 -19.37 0.99 7.94
N LEU A 146 -19.05 1.92 7.03
CA LEU A 146 -19.94 2.32 5.95
C LEU A 146 -20.20 1.17 4.97
N ARG A 147 -19.19 0.36 4.63
CA ARG A 147 -19.38 -0.84 3.80
C ARG A 147 -20.25 -1.88 4.50
N ALA A 148 -20.00 -2.16 5.78
CA ALA A 148 -20.79 -3.10 6.56
C ALA A 148 -22.26 -2.64 6.68
N SER A 149 -22.48 -1.35 6.97
CA SER A 149 -23.81 -0.75 7.03
C SER A 149 -24.55 -0.86 5.69
N LYS A 150 -23.89 -0.53 4.57
CA LYS A 150 -24.47 -0.72 3.22
C LYS A 150 -24.86 -2.16 2.95
N GLN A 151 -24.01 -3.13 3.29
CA GLN A 151 -24.33 -4.55 3.12
C GLN A 151 -25.51 -4.98 3.98
N GLN A 152 -25.56 -4.54 5.24
CA GLN A 152 -26.68 -4.84 6.14
C GLN A 152 -27.99 -4.26 5.61
N ARG A 153 -27.95 -3.03 5.11
CA ARG A 153 -29.11 -2.39 4.47
C ARG A 153 -29.62 -3.20 3.28
N LEU A 154 -28.75 -3.60 2.36
CA LEU A 154 -29.12 -4.44 1.22
C LEU A 154 -29.72 -5.79 1.65
N ARG A 155 -29.20 -6.40 2.73
CA ARG A 155 -29.77 -7.63 3.29
C ARG A 155 -31.16 -7.40 3.86
N SER A 156 -31.37 -6.31 4.60
CA SER A 156 -32.69 -5.97 5.11
C SER A 156 -33.68 -5.66 3.99
N GLU A 157 -33.27 -4.93 2.94
CA GLU A 157 -34.10 -4.64 1.78
C GLU A 157 -34.53 -5.93 1.07
N ARG A 158 -33.59 -6.85 0.78
CA ARG A 158 -33.91 -8.18 0.21
C ARG A 158 -34.82 -9.01 1.11
N ARG A 159 -34.65 -8.94 2.42
CA ARG A 159 -35.53 -9.64 3.37
C ARG A 159 -36.94 -9.06 3.32
N LEU A 160 -37.06 -7.74 3.24
CA LEU A 160 -38.35 -7.07 3.07
C LEU A 160 -38.99 -7.45 1.74
N GLU A 161 -38.24 -7.46 0.62
CA GLU A 161 -38.75 -7.91 -0.69
C GLU A 161 -39.27 -9.36 -0.66
N ARG A 162 -38.54 -10.26 0.01
CA ARG A 162 -38.99 -11.65 0.21
C ARG A 162 -40.25 -11.73 1.06
N LEU A 163 -40.28 -10.99 2.17
CA LEU A 163 -41.45 -10.96 3.04
C LEU A 163 -42.64 -10.34 2.32
N SER A 164 -42.47 -9.26 1.56
CA SER A 164 -43.55 -8.66 0.77
C SER A 164 -44.08 -9.63 -0.28
N ALA A 165 -43.21 -10.38 -0.97
CA ALA A 165 -43.62 -11.39 -1.94
C ALA A 165 -44.33 -12.62 -1.34
N VAL A 166 -44.10 -12.92 -0.05
CA VAL A 166 -44.82 -14.00 0.68
C VAL A 166 -46.10 -13.49 1.30
N LEU A 167 -46.09 -12.25 1.80
CA LEU A 167 -47.21 -11.54 2.40
C LEU A 167 -48.10 -10.85 1.35
N ASP A 168 -47.97 -11.21 0.07
CA ASP A 168 -48.95 -10.84 -0.95
C ASP A 168 -50.34 -11.23 -0.42
N ARG A 169 -51.24 -10.26 -0.35
CA ARG A 169 -52.54 -10.37 0.32
C ARG A 169 -53.33 -11.62 -0.10
N GLU A 170 -53.23 -11.99 -1.37
CA GLU A 170 -53.86 -13.18 -1.95
C GLU A 170 -53.34 -14.52 -1.37
N LYS A 171 -52.04 -14.60 -1.05
CA LYS A 171 -51.41 -15.80 -0.45
C LYS A 171 -51.71 -15.90 1.05
N LEU A 172 -51.82 -14.77 1.74
CA LEU A 172 -52.26 -14.73 3.13
C LEU A 172 -53.72 -15.19 3.26
N GLU A 173 -54.60 -14.77 2.33
CA GLU A 173 -56.00 -15.20 2.31
C GLU A 173 -56.16 -16.70 1.98
N SER A 174 -55.25 -17.30 1.20
CA SER A 174 -55.26 -18.75 0.96
C SER A 174 -54.67 -19.55 2.13
N LEU A 175 -53.58 -19.08 2.75
CA LEU A 175 -53.00 -19.68 3.95
C LEU A 175 -53.94 -19.60 5.16
N ALA A 176 -54.71 -18.52 5.30
CA ALA A 176 -55.73 -18.40 6.35
C ALA A 176 -56.84 -19.46 6.25
N LYS A 177 -57.04 -20.06 5.08
CA LYS A 177 -58.03 -21.14 4.85
C LYS A 177 -57.47 -22.54 5.13
N VAL A 178 -56.16 -22.69 5.34
CA VAL A 178 -55.53 -24.00 5.62
C VAL A 178 -55.84 -24.53 7.03
N PRO A 179 -55.80 -23.74 8.12
CA PRO A 179 -56.15 -24.22 9.46
C PRO A 179 -57.56 -24.84 9.57
N PRO A 180 -58.64 -24.24 9.03
CA PRO A 180 -59.96 -24.88 9.10
C PRO A 180 -60.05 -26.15 8.27
N GLN A 181 -59.31 -26.26 7.16
CA GLN A 181 -59.24 -27.49 6.36
C GLN A 181 -58.49 -28.61 7.09
N LEU A 182 -57.38 -28.28 7.77
CA LEU A 182 -56.65 -29.25 8.60
C LEU A 182 -57.47 -29.70 9.80
N ASN A 183 -58.20 -28.79 10.45
CA ASN A 183 -59.11 -29.13 11.54
C ASN A 183 -60.27 -30.00 11.04
N ALA A 184 -60.87 -29.70 9.89
CA ALA A 184 -61.89 -30.54 9.28
C ALA A 184 -61.37 -31.94 8.89
N MET A 185 -60.12 -32.02 8.42
CA MET A 185 -59.48 -33.31 8.12
C MET A 185 -59.15 -34.08 9.39
N TYR A 186 -58.68 -33.40 10.45
CA TYR A 186 -58.44 -33.99 11.76
C TYR A 186 -59.74 -34.51 12.37
N GLU A 187 -60.82 -33.73 12.33
CA GLU A 187 -62.15 -34.16 12.76
C GLU A 187 -62.68 -35.34 11.93
N ALA A 188 -62.47 -35.32 10.62
CA ALA A 188 -62.85 -36.44 9.76
C ALA A 188 -62.06 -37.72 10.10
N VAL A 189 -60.77 -37.60 10.44
CA VAL A 189 -59.93 -38.74 10.85
C VAL A 189 -60.28 -39.21 12.26
N SER A 190 -60.59 -38.29 13.19
CA SER A 190 -60.97 -38.65 14.56
C SER A 190 -62.38 -39.23 14.66
N ASN A 191 -63.26 -38.91 13.70
CA ASN A 191 -64.62 -39.45 13.62
C ASN A 191 -64.71 -40.75 12.78
N LEU A 192 -63.58 -41.26 12.27
CA LEU A 192 -63.57 -42.58 11.65
C LEU A 192 -63.84 -43.64 12.74
N PRO A 193 -64.74 -44.61 12.48
CA PRO A 193 -64.97 -45.70 13.43
C PRO A 193 -63.67 -46.49 13.65
N PRO A 194 -63.41 -46.98 14.87
CA PRO A 194 -62.24 -47.81 15.15
C PRO A 194 -62.25 -49.02 14.22
N LEU A 195 -61.10 -49.30 13.60
CA LEU A 195 -60.91 -50.45 12.71
C LEU A 195 -61.26 -51.73 13.48
N ASP A 196 -62.35 -52.39 13.08
CA ASP A 196 -62.75 -53.67 13.64
C ASP A 196 -61.66 -54.70 13.30
N PRO A 197 -61.03 -55.38 14.28
CA PRO A 197 -59.91 -56.29 14.04
C PRO A 197 -60.27 -57.48 13.13
N ALA A 198 -61.56 -57.75 12.93
CA ALA A 198 -62.06 -58.74 11.97
C ALA A 198 -61.89 -58.31 10.50
N PHE A 199 -61.86 -57.00 10.19
CA PHE A 199 -61.66 -56.49 8.83
C PHE A 199 -60.17 -56.40 8.46
N VAL A 200 -59.29 -56.21 9.45
CA VAL A 200 -57.84 -56.23 9.24
C VAL A 200 -57.32 -57.64 8.94
N ALA A 201 -57.98 -58.67 9.48
CA ALA A 201 -57.65 -60.08 9.26
C ALA A 201 -58.10 -60.61 7.87
N THR A 202 -58.99 -59.92 7.17
CA THR A 202 -59.48 -60.32 5.84
C THR A 202 -58.81 -59.58 4.68
N LEU A 203 -57.89 -58.67 4.97
CA LEU A 203 -57.08 -58.03 3.93
C LEU A 203 -56.05 -59.03 3.39
N PRO A 204 -55.97 -59.22 2.06
CA PRO A 204 -55.11 -60.23 1.47
C PRO A 204 -53.65 -59.97 1.85
N LEU A 205 -53.04 -60.98 2.48
CA LEU A 205 -51.60 -61.03 2.69
C LEU A 205 -50.89 -60.94 1.33
N THR A 206 -50.11 -59.87 1.17
CA THR A 206 -48.81 -59.83 0.48
C THR A 206 -48.62 -60.80 -0.69
N GLU A 207 -48.69 -60.28 -1.93
CA GLU A 207 -48.01 -60.91 -3.07
C GLU A 207 -46.49 -60.80 -2.86
N PRO A 208 -45.73 -61.92 -2.82
CA PRO A 208 -44.28 -61.85 -2.66
C PRO A 208 -43.64 -61.26 -3.92
N GLY A 209 -43.10 -60.03 -3.82
CA GLY A 209 -42.30 -59.41 -4.89
C GLY A 209 -42.45 -57.90 -5.10
N LYS A 210 -43.41 -57.23 -4.45
CA LYS A 210 -43.58 -55.76 -4.52
C LYS A 210 -43.18 -55.09 -3.20
N ARG A 211 -42.62 -53.88 -3.28
CA ARG A 211 -42.09 -53.14 -2.12
C ARG A 211 -43.23 -52.67 -1.22
N GLU A 212 -43.02 -52.68 0.09
CA GLU A 212 -44.07 -52.52 1.11
C GLU A 212 -44.85 -51.19 1.00
N TRP A 213 -44.23 -50.12 0.50
CA TRP A 213 -44.86 -48.82 0.32
C TRP A 213 -45.67 -48.68 -0.98
N GLU A 214 -45.58 -49.64 -1.90
CA GLU A 214 -46.31 -49.65 -3.18
C GLU A 214 -47.63 -50.43 -3.11
N THR A 215 -47.79 -51.33 -2.14
CA THR A 215 -48.94 -52.25 -2.05
C THR A 215 -50.00 -51.82 -1.04
N SER A 216 -49.67 -50.97 -0.07
CA SER A 216 -50.66 -50.42 0.85
C SER A 216 -50.28 -49.03 1.38
N LYS A 217 -51.30 -48.22 1.68
CA LYS A 217 -51.14 -46.90 2.31
C LYS A 217 -50.45 -47.00 3.69
N VAL A 218 -50.63 -48.12 4.38
CA VAL A 218 -50.00 -48.40 5.67
C VAL A 218 -48.49 -48.64 5.51
N GLY A 219 -48.08 -49.35 4.45
CA GLY A 219 -46.67 -49.54 4.15
C GLY A 219 -45.95 -48.24 3.76
N TYR A 220 -46.64 -47.33 3.06
CA TYR A 220 -46.09 -45.99 2.77
C TYR A 220 -45.87 -45.18 4.06
N LEU A 221 -46.81 -45.23 5.00
CA LEU A 221 -46.68 -44.52 6.27
C LEU A 221 -45.51 -45.06 7.10
N ASN A 222 -45.37 -46.38 7.22
CA ASN A 222 -44.23 -46.99 7.94
C ASN A 222 -42.88 -46.60 7.30
N TRP A 223 -42.80 -46.60 5.96
CA TRP A 223 -41.61 -46.15 5.25
C TRP A 223 -41.30 -44.66 5.49
N ALA A 224 -42.31 -43.79 5.40
CA ALA A 224 -42.15 -42.35 5.61
C ALA A 224 -41.72 -42.01 7.04
N THR A 225 -42.27 -42.71 8.04
CA THR A 225 -41.84 -42.55 9.44
C THR A 225 -40.42 -43.04 9.67
N ALA A 226 -40.02 -44.16 9.04
CA ALA A 226 -38.65 -44.66 9.12
C ALA A 226 -37.64 -43.69 8.50
N GLN A 227 -38.03 -43.01 7.41
CA GLN A 227 -37.19 -42.01 6.74
C GLN A 227 -37.07 -40.69 7.52
N LEU A 228 -38.11 -40.30 8.25
CA LEU A 228 -38.07 -39.14 9.15
C LEU A 228 -37.18 -39.41 10.36
N LEU A 229 -37.27 -40.62 10.93
CA LEU A 229 -36.42 -41.05 12.04
C LEU A 229 -34.95 -41.17 11.62
N SER A 230 -34.66 -41.66 10.41
CA SER A 230 -33.29 -41.73 9.90
C SER A 230 -32.68 -40.34 9.66
N ARG A 231 -33.49 -39.37 9.23
CA ARG A 231 -33.07 -37.98 9.07
C ARG A 231 -32.85 -37.27 10.39
N ALA A 232 -33.70 -37.51 11.39
CA ALA A 232 -33.52 -36.99 12.74
C ALA A 232 -32.25 -37.56 13.41
N GLY A 233 -31.96 -38.86 13.23
CA GLY A 233 -30.72 -39.46 13.74
C GLY A 233 -29.45 -39.02 13.00
N ALA A 234 -29.55 -38.62 11.72
CA ALA A 234 -28.43 -38.08 10.96
C ALA A 234 -28.04 -36.65 11.40
N ASP A 235 -29.01 -35.83 11.83
CA ASP A 235 -28.74 -34.47 12.35
C ASP A 235 -28.06 -34.50 13.73
N GLU A 236 -28.28 -35.52 14.55
CA GLU A 236 -27.58 -35.68 15.84
C GLU A 236 -26.10 -36.09 15.70
N SER A 237 -25.73 -36.78 14.63
CA SER A 237 -24.37 -37.32 14.44
C SER A 237 -23.44 -36.44 13.60
N ALA A 238 -23.98 -35.50 12.81
CA ALA A 238 -23.19 -34.63 11.93
C ALA A 238 -22.93 -33.21 12.48
N GLN A 239 -23.59 -32.78 13.56
CA GLN A 239 -23.63 -31.36 13.97
C GLN A 239 -23.10 -31.05 15.39
N GLY A 240 -22.56 -32.04 16.12
CA GLY A 240 -22.15 -31.88 17.52
C GLY A 240 -20.73 -31.36 17.79
N SER A 241 -19.80 -31.42 16.84
CA SER A 241 -18.38 -31.09 17.09
C SER A 241 -17.92 -29.75 16.49
N SER A 242 -18.40 -29.39 15.31
CA SER A 242 -17.92 -28.20 14.58
C SER A 242 -18.45 -26.88 15.17
N ALA A 243 -19.74 -26.84 15.51
CA ALA A 243 -20.39 -25.61 15.96
C ALA A 243 -19.94 -25.17 17.36
N VAL A 244 -19.71 -26.12 18.27
CA VAL A 244 -19.24 -25.83 19.63
C VAL A 244 -17.78 -25.36 19.62
N ASP A 245 -16.96 -25.93 18.74
CA ASP A 245 -15.55 -25.53 18.58
C ASP A 245 -15.41 -24.15 17.90
N GLU A 246 -16.32 -23.80 16.98
CA GLU A 246 -16.43 -22.47 16.41
C GLU A 246 -16.96 -21.44 17.42
N MET A 247 -17.88 -21.85 18.30
CA MET A 247 -18.37 -21.03 19.40
C MET A 247 -17.29 -20.79 20.46
N PHE A 248 -16.47 -21.78 20.82
CA PHE A 248 -15.31 -21.62 21.72
C PHE A 248 -14.24 -20.69 21.12
N ARG A 249 -13.96 -20.78 19.82
CA ARG A 249 -13.05 -19.83 19.13
C ARG A 249 -13.62 -18.41 19.10
N ASN A 250 -14.93 -18.25 18.93
CA ASN A 250 -15.59 -16.95 19.01
C ASN A 250 -15.64 -16.41 20.44
N MET A 251 -15.79 -17.26 21.46
CA MET A 251 -15.74 -16.88 22.87
C MET A 251 -14.33 -16.44 23.28
N ALA A 252 -13.28 -17.11 22.78
CA ALA A 252 -11.89 -16.67 22.97
C ALA A 252 -11.61 -15.29 22.33
N ARG A 253 -12.24 -14.97 21.21
CA ARG A 253 -12.18 -13.62 20.60
C ARG A 253 -12.98 -12.58 21.38
N ILE A 254 -14.11 -12.96 21.99
CA ILE A 254 -14.88 -12.08 22.88
C ILE A 254 -14.11 -11.81 24.18
N GLY A 255 -13.35 -12.78 24.70
CA GLY A 255 -12.43 -12.57 25.82
C GLY A 255 -11.35 -11.52 25.55
N GLN A 256 -10.92 -11.36 24.30
CA GLN A 256 -10.03 -10.25 23.88
C GLN A 256 -10.79 -8.92 23.75
N ALA A 257 -12.08 -8.93 23.43
CA ALA A 257 -12.92 -7.73 23.40
C ALA A 257 -13.21 -7.19 24.82
N ASP A 258 -13.39 -8.06 25.81
CA ASP A 258 -13.49 -7.64 27.22
C ASP A 258 -12.15 -7.11 27.77
N GLN A 259 -11.02 -7.64 27.28
CA GLN A 259 -9.70 -7.06 27.57
C GLN A 259 -9.53 -5.68 26.92
N LEU A 260 -10.04 -5.47 25.71
CA LEU A 260 -10.09 -4.14 25.08
C LEU A 260 -11.03 -3.19 25.82
N ARG A 261 -12.17 -3.68 26.33
CA ARG A 261 -13.09 -2.87 27.15
C ARG A 261 -12.44 -2.45 28.47
N LYS A 262 -11.76 -3.36 29.16
CA LYS A 262 -10.98 -3.03 30.36
C LYS A 262 -9.85 -2.05 30.05
N ALA A 263 -9.18 -2.19 28.91
CA ALA A 263 -8.17 -1.22 28.48
C ALA A 263 -8.78 0.17 28.22
N VAL A 264 -9.99 0.23 27.63
CA VAL A 264 -10.71 1.49 27.40
C VAL A 264 -11.18 2.11 28.72
N GLU A 265 -11.73 1.32 29.66
CA GLU A 265 -12.13 1.81 30.99
C GLU A 265 -10.93 2.32 31.81
N ILE A 266 -9.76 1.69 31.69
CA ILE A 266 -8.51 2.20 32.30
C ILE A 266 -8.08 3.52 31.65
N THR A 267 -8.23 3.67 30.33
CA THR A 267 -7.91 4.95 29.68
C THR A 267 -8.92 6.06 30.01
N GLU A 268 -10.19 5.72 30.26
CA GLU A 268 -11.19 6.69 30.72
C GLU A 268 -10.95 7.11 32.17
N SER A 269 -10.58 6.19 33.07
CA SER A 269 -10.26 6.55 34.46
C SER A 269 -9.00 7.39 34.58
N VAL A 270 -7.99 7.17 33.74
CA VAL A 270 -6.80 8.02 33.63
C VAL A 270 -7.17 9.41 33.11
N ARG A 271 -8.09 9.49 32.14
CA ARG A 271 -8.57 10.77 31.62
C ARG A 271 -9.34 11.59 32.65
N THR A 272 -10.21 10.95 33.44
CA THR A 272 -10.93 11.65 34.52
C THR A 272 -9.98 12.11 35.63
N GLY A 273 -8.97 11.30 35.97
CA GLY A 273 -7.96 11.71 36.95
C GLY A 273 -7.13 12.92 36.51
N LEU A 274 -6.87 13.07 35.21
CA LEU A 274 -6.18 14.27 34.68
C LEU A 274 -7.08 15.51 34.69
N GLN A 275 -8.39 15.35 34.49
CA GLN A 275 -9.35 16.46 34.58
C GLN A 275 -9.55 16.97 36.02
N ASP A 276 -9.46 16.07 37.00
CA ASP A 276 -9.52 16.47 38.42
C ASP A 276 -8.25 17.23 38.85
N VAL A 277 -7.09 16.90 38.29
CA VAL A 277 -5.84 17.64 38.53
C VAL A 277 -5.89 19.05 37.93
N ASP A 278 -6.39 19.18 36.69
CA ASP A 278 -6.59 20.49 36.06
C ASP A 278 -7.62 21.36 36.81
N ALA A 279 -8.64 20.74 37.44
CA ALA A 279 -9.61 21.47 38.24
C ALA A 279 -8.99 22.01 39.55
N MET A 280 -8.12 21.24 40.21
CA MET A 280 -7.44 21.68 41.44
C MET A 280 -6.43 22.82 41.19
N GLU A 281 -5.77 22.87 40.04
CA GLU A 281 -4.88 23.99 39.70
C GLU A 281 -5.62 25.33 39.46
N THR A 282 -6.92 25.27 39.14
CA THR A 282 -7.74 26.48 38.91
C THR A 282 -8.38 27.08 40.16
N GLU A 283 -8.41 26.38 41.29
CA GLU A 283 -8.94 26.89 42.57
C GLU A 283 -7.85 27.51 43.48
N GLU A 284 -6.55 27.37 43.15
CA GLU A 284 -5.42 27.92 43.92
C GLU A 284 -4.82 29.23 43.34
N SER A 285 -5.48 29.87 42.35
CA SER A 285 -5.10 31.20 41.81
C SER A 285 -6.05 32.32 42.19
#